data_AF-A0AAD5UP44-F1
#
_entry.id   AF-A0AAD5UP44-F1
#
_cell.length_a   1.000
_cell.length_b   1.000
_cell.length_c   1.000
_cell.angle_alpha   90.00
_cell.angle_beta   90.00
_cell.angle_gamma   90.00
#
_symmetry.space_group_name_H-M   'P 1'
#
loop_
_entity.id
_entity.type
_entity.pdbx_description
1 polymer ?
#
loop_
_entity_poly.entity_id
_entity_poly.type
_entity_poly.pdbx_seq_one_letter_code
_entity_poly.pdbx_strand_id
1 'polypeptide(L)'
;MISLLIATATALLVKRTSMDCGNAPYCGVLVLERGDHAQPAVHGLWPEDGNYGNSQCVSPAHGVCAANDPTTFFDAVCQLSAAPLKLMAQLKAKGQSLATMANGLVKAGYPVYNRNAGNDQLELSVCAGSDGVWRLASTSKFDSLCGF
;
A
#
# COMPACT_ATOMS: atom_id res chain seq x y z
N MET A 1 8.75 39.40 23.77
CA MET A 1 9.43 38.18 23.27
C MET A 1 8.40 37.06 23.28
N ILE A 2 7.83 36.70 22.13
CA ILE A 2 6.83 35.64 22.00
C ILE A 2 7.59 34.39 21.53
N SER A 3 7.78 33.42 22.42
CA SER A 3 8.32 32.11 22.07
C SER A 3 7.28 31.33 21.29
N LEU A 4 7.58 31.09 20.02
CA LEU A 4 6.82 30.22 19.14
C LEU A 4 7.21 28.76 19.47
N LEU A 5 6.33 28.04 20.17
CA LEU A 5 6.47 26.60 20.38
C LEU A 5 6.20 25.88 19.05
N ILE A 6 7.24 25.30 18.47
CA ILE A 6 7.13 24.42 17.30
C ILE A 6 6.51 23.11 17.79
N ALA A 7 5.26 22.86 17.39
CA ALA A 7 4.65 21.55 17.57
C ALA A 7 5.37 20.54 16.66
N THR A 8 6.20 19.69 17.25
CA THR A 8 6.71 18.49 16.58
C THR A 8 5.52 17.57 16.32
N ALA A 9 5.17 17.36 15.06
CA ALA A 9 4.21 16.36 14.64
C ALA A 9 4.79 14.97 14.94
N THR A 10 4.51 14.45 16.13
CA THR A 10 4.69 13.05 16.46
C THR A 10 3.78 12.27 15.49
N ALA A 11 4.37 11.50 14.58
CA ALA A 11 3.60 10.59 13.74
C ALA A 11 2.86 9.61 14.67
N LEU A 12 1.57 9.84 14.88
CA LEU A 12 0.72 8.92 15.62
C LEU A 12 0.79 7.56 14.92
N LEU A 13 1.18 6.53 15.68
CA LEU A 13 0.92 5.14 15.34
C LEU A 13 -0.59 4.96 15.28
N VAL A 14 -1.16 5.08 14.08
CA VAL A 14 -2.55 4.71 13.82
C VAL A 14 -2.61 3.19 13.94
N LYS A 15 -3.18 2.71 15.05
CA LYS A 15 -3.64 1.33 15.20
C LYS A 15 -4.46 1.01 13.95
N ARG A 16 -4.15 -0.08 13.22
CA ARG A 16 -4.87 -0.49 11.99
C ARG A 16 -6.37 -0.40 12.24
N THR A 17 -6.99 0.65 11.75
CA THR A 17 -8.43 0.71 11.58
C THR A 17 -8.74 -0.09 10.33
N SER A 18 -9.91 -0.74 10.30
CA SER A 18 -10.48 -1.27 9.07
C SER A 18 -10.33 -0.25 7.93
N MET A 19 -9.85 -0.69 6.76
CA MET A 19 -9.76 0.13 5.55
C MET A 19 -11.15 0.31 4.97
N ASP A 20 -11.58 1.56 4.85
CA ASP A 20 -12.80 1.90 4.12
C ASP A 20 -12.51 1.99 2.62
N CYS A 21 -13.08 1.05 1.86
CA CYS A 21 -13.03 0.98 0.41
C CYS A 21 -13.95 2.01 -0.26
N GLY A 22 -14.87 2.64 0.49
CA GLY A 22 -15.88 3.52 -0.08
C GLY A 22 -16.76 2.78 -1.11
N ASN A 23 -16.88 3.36 -2.30
CA ASN A 23 -17.61 2.76 -3.41
C ASN A 23 -16.76 1.80 -4.26
N ALA A 24 -15.47 1.62 -3.98
CA ALA A 24 -14.68 0.64 -4.72
C ALA A 24 -15.12 -0.79 -4.36
N PRO A 25 -15.43 -1.66 -5.35
CA PRO A 25 -15.73 -3.06 -5.08
C PRO A 25 -14.60 -3.79 -4.36
N TYR A 26 -13.34 -3.46 -4.72
CA TYR A 26 -12.16 -4.06 -4.12
C TYR A 26 -11.19 -2.98 -3.65
N CYS A 27 -10.69 -3.11 -2.43
CA CYS A 27 -9.54 -2.35 -1.95
C CYS A 27 -8.60 -3.22 -1.12
N GLY A 28 -7.36 -2.77 -0.98
CA GLY A 28 -6.35 -3.54 -0.28
C GLY A 28 -5.02 -2.81 -0.10
N VAL A 29 -4.00 -3.58 0.30
CA VAL A 29 -2.61 -3.13 0.38
C VAL A 29 -1.68 -3.94 -0.52
N LEU A 30 -0.86 -3.24 -1.31
CA LEU A 30 0.35 -3.80 -1.90
C LEU A 30 1.48 -3.66 -0.88
N VAL A 31 1.98 -4.79 -0.40
CA VAL A 31 3.02 -4.85 0.63
C VAL A 31 4.38 -5.05 -0.03
N LEU A 32 5.25 -4.07 0.20
CA LEU A 32 6.64 -4.07 -0.26
C LEU A 32 7.56 -4.25 0.95
N GLU A 33 8.41 -5.24 0.92
CA GLU A 33 9.34 -5.53 2.01
C GLU A 33 10.75 -5.06 1.67
N ARG A 34 11.42 -4.46 2.66
CA ARG A 34 12.86 -4.13 2.55
C ARG A 34 13.71 -5.36 2.86
N GLY A 35 13.35 -6.08 3.93
CA GLY A 35 13.86 -7.38 4.42
C GLY A 35 15.38 -7.57 4.48
N ASP A 36 15.82 -8.76 4.87
CA ASP A 36 17.24 -9.19 4.87
C ASP A 36 17.68 -9.79 3.53
N HIS A 37 17.06 -9.32 2.45
CA HIS A 37 17.36 -9.68 1.07
C HIS A 37 18.24 -8.59 0.43
N ALA A 38 18.97 -8.94 -0.62
CA ALA A 38 19.83 -7.99 -1.34
C ALA A 38 19.04 -6.81 -1.95
N GLN A 39 17.79 -7.04 -2.37
CA GLN A 39 16.89 -6.04 -2.94
C GLN A 39 15.53 -6.07 -2.23
N PRO A 40 14.83 -4.93 -2.11
CA PRO A 40 13.43 -4.93 -1.71
C PRO A 40 12.58 -5.75 -2.67
N ALA A 41 11.51 -6.37 -2.18
CA ALA A 41 10.65 -7.26 -2.95
C ALA A 41 9.16 -7.02 -2.67
N VAL A 42 8.30 -7.58 -3.51
CA VAL A 42 6.88 -7.70 -3.20
C VAL A 42 6.71 -8.80 -2.16
N HIS A 43 6.03 -8.50 -1.07
CA HIS A 43 5.55 -9.51 -0.14
C HIS A 43 4.18 -10.04 -0.56
N GLY A 44 3.28 -9.16 -1.02
CA GLY A 44 2.00 -9.57 -1.59
C GLY A 44 1.04 -8.41 -1.82
N LEU A 45 -0.07 -8.70 -2.48
CA LEU A 45 -1.24 -7.83 -2.55
C LEU A 45 -2.35 -8.49 -1.73
N TRP A 46 -2.85 -7.77 -0.74
CA TRP A 46 -3.83 -8.27 0.23
C TRP A 46 -5.10 -7.42 0.15
N PRO A 47 -6.20 -7.97 -0.39
CA PRO A 47 -7.52 -7.36 -0.24
C PRO A 47 -7.86 -7.20 1.24
N GLU A 48 -8.36 -6.03 1.62
CA GLU A 48 -8.72 -5.73 3.01
C GLU A 48 -10.22 -6.02 3.21
N ASP A 49 -10.53 -7.21 3.74
CA ASP A 49 -11.89 -7.68 4.05
C ASP A 49 -12.11 -7.87 5.57
N GLY A 50 -13.36 -8.10 5.98
CA GLY A 50 -13.73 -8.42 7.35
C GLY A 50 -13.18 -7.46 8.42
N ASN A 51 -12.27 -7.95 9.25
CA ASN A 51 -11.67 -7.16 10.35
C ASN A 51 -10.70 -6.08 9.85
N TYR A 52 -10.26 -6.16 8.60
CA TYR A 52 -9.23 -5.28 8.07
C TYR A 52 -9.73 -4.34 6.97
N GLY A 53 -10.93 -4.55 6.43
CA GLY A 53 -11.58 -3.63 5.51
C GLY A 53 -13.00 -4.07 5.12
N ASN A 54 -13.64 -3.31 4.25
CA ASN A 54 -15.00 -3.58 3.75
C ASN A 54 -15.03 -3.92 2.24
N SER A 55 -13.92 -4.44 1.71
CA SER A 55 -13.87 -4.97 0.34
C SER A 55 -14.96 -6.02 0.13
N GLN A 56 -15.60 -6.03 -1.04
CA GLN A 56 -16.76 -6.89 -1.31
C GLN A 56 -16.40 -8.38 -1.45
N CYS A 57 -15.11 -8.71 -1.61
CA CYS A 57 -14.69 -10.10 -1.73
C CYS A 57 -14.51 -10.76 -0.36
N VAL A 58 -15.34 -11.77 -0.09
CA VAL A 58 -15.26 -12.59 1.13
C VAL A 58 -14.59 -13.92 0.79
N SER A 59 -13.45 -14.19 1.44
CA SER A 59 -12.56 -15.35 1.30
C SER A 59 -13.26 -16.72 1.06
N PRO A 60 -12.63 -17.63 0.27
CA PRO A 60 -11.71 -18.55 0.96
C PRO A 60 -10.26 -18.50 0.47
N ALA A 61 -9.93 -17.74 -0.57
CA ALA A 61 -8.56 -17.60 -1.08
C ALA A 61 -8.25 -16.18 -1.56
N HIS A 62 -7.25 -15.53 -0.96
CA HIS A 62 -6.84 -14.16 -1.25
C HIS A 62 -6.61 -13.88 -2.75
N GLY A 63 -6.06 -14.85 -3.49
CA GLY A 63 -5.81 -14.73 -4.93
C GLY A 63 -7.08 -14.62 -5.78
N VAL A 64 -8.19 -15.22 -5.36
CA VAL A 64 -9.49 -15.13 -6.07
C VAL A 64 -10.08 -13.72 -5.94
N CYS A 65 -9.88 -13.08 -4.79
CA CYS A 65 -10.29 -11.70 -4.57
C CYS A 65 -9.38 -10.69 -5.25
N ALA A 66 -8.14 -11.07 -5.50
CA ALA A 66 -7.12 -10.19 -6.02
C ALA A 66 -7.10 -10.13 -7.55
N ALA A 67 -7.81 -11.00 -8.28
CA ALA A 67 -8.04 -10.83 -9.70
C ALA A 67 -9.17 -11.73 -10.21
N ASN A 68 -9.88 -11.25 -11.23
CA ASN A 68 -10.82 -12.06 -11.99
C ASN A 68 -10.10 -13.11 -12.87
N ASP A 69 -8.82 -12.88 -13.19
CA ASP A 69 -7.96 -13.78 -13.94
C ASP A 69 -6.60 -13.96 -13.23
N PRO A 70 -6.25 -15.18 -12.77
CA PRO A 70 -5.01 -15.43 -12.05
C PRO A 70 -3.75 -15.23 -12.91
N THR A 71 -3.86 -15.29 -14.24
CA THR A 71 -2.72 -15.07 -15.14
C THR A 71 -2.31 -13.60 -15.20
N THR A 72 -3.27 -12.69 -15.09
CA THR A 72 -3.02 -11.23 -15.09
C THR A 72 -2.76 -10.67 -13.71
N PHE A 73 -3.08 -11.42 -12.65
CA PHE A 73 -2.85 -11.00 -11.27
C PHE A 73 -1.38 -10.68 -10.99
N PHE A 74 -0.47 -11.60 -11.32
CA PHE A 74 0.95 -11.41 -11.07
C PHE A 74 1.53 -10.30 -11.94
N ASP A 75 1.02 -10.12 -13.16
CA ASP A 75 1.39 -8.99 -14.02
C ASP A 75 0.99 -7.66 -13.40
N ALA A 76 -0.23 -7.55 -12.85
CA ALA A 76 -0.69 -6.36 -12.14
C ALA A 76 0.20 -6.07 -10.92
N VAL A 77 0.52 -7.10 -10.12
CA VAL A 77 1.43 -6.96 -8.97
C VAL A 77 2.82 -6.49 -9.42
N CYS A 78 3.37 -7.05 -10.49
CA CYS A 78 4.65 -6.62 -11.05
C CYS A 78 4.60 -5.17 -11.55
N GLN A 79 3.54 -4.78 -12.26
CA GLN A 79 3.38 -3.42 -12.78
C GLN A 79 3.25 -2.38 -11.67
N LEU A 80 2.41 -2.64 -10.67
CA LEU A 80 2.20 -1.72 -9.54
C LEU A 80 3.45 -1.58 -8.68
N SER A 81 4.23 -2.65 -8.50
CA SER A 81 5.38 -2.66 -7.60
C SER A 81 6.68 -2.16 -8.23
N ALA A 82 6.86 -2.26 -9.55
CA ALA A 82 8.15 -2.02 -10.21
C ALA A 82 8.78 -0.66 -9.88
N ALA A 83 8.03 0.43 -10.03
CA ALA A 83 8.56 1.78 -9.80
C ALA A 83 8.78 2.10 -8.31
N PRO A 84 7.85 1.76 -7.38
CA PRO A 84 8.12 1.82 -5.94
C PRO A 84 9.36 1.03 -5.50
N LEU A 85 9.49 -0.21 -5.97
CA LEU A 85 10.62 -1.09 -5.62
C LEU A 85 11.94 -0.53 -6.15
N LYS A 86 11.96 0.05 -7.34
CA LYS A 86 13.15 0.73 -7.88
C LYS A 86 13.61 1.87 -6.96
N LEU A 87 12.67 2.69 -6.47
CA LEU A 87 12.99 3.77 -5.54
C LEU A 87 13.50 3.21 -4.20
N MET A 88 12.83 2.20 -3.64
CA MET A 88 13.25 1.55 -2.40
C MET A 88 14.65 0.93 -2.54
N ALA A 89 14.93 0.27 -3.66
CA ALA A 89 16.24 -0.33 -3.96
C ALA A 89 17.35 0.73 -3.99
N GLN A 90 17.12 1.86 -4.66
CA GLN A 90 18.08 2.97 -4.71
C GLN A 90 18.37 3.55 -3.32
N LEU A 91 17.36 3.64 -2.45
CA LEU A 91 17.53 4.11 -1.09
C LEU A 91 18.21 3.06 -0.21
N LYS A 92 17.87 1.77 -0.37
CA LYS A 92 18.49 0.66 0.37
C LYS A 92 19.99 0.59 0.09
N ALA A 93 20.38 0.73 -1.19
CA ALA A 93 21.78 0.76 -1.61
C ALA A 93 22.58 1.92 -0.99
N LYS A 94 21.90 2.98 -0.55
CA LYS A 94 22.50 4.13 0.17
C LYS A 94 22.44 3.99 1.69
N GLY A 95 22.12 2.80 2.21
CA GLY A 95 21.98 2.53 3.63
C GLY A 95 20.80 3.25 4.29
N GLN A 96 19.81 3.69 3.51
CA GLN A 96 18.69 4.47 4.05
C GLN A 96 17.69 3.57 4.79
N SER A 97 17.03 4.16 5.79
CA SER A 97 16.03 3.48 6.61
C SER A 97 14.71 3.25 5.87
N LEU A 98 13.89 2.33 6.37
CA LEU A 98 12.50 2.13 5.91
C LEU A 98 11.67 3.42 6.02
N ALA A 99 11.93 4.25 7.04
CA ALA A 99 11.27 5.54 7.19
C ALA A 99 11.63 6.52 6.06
N THR A 100 12.91 6.57 5.68
CA THR A 100 13.35 7.37 4.53
C THR A 100 12.73 6.85 3.23
N MET A 101 12.60 5.54 3.07
CA MET A 101 11.92 4.94 1.91
C MET A 101 10.45 5.35 1.83
N ALA A 102 9.71 5.25 2.95
CA ALA A 102 8.32 5.70 3.02
C ALA A 102 8.19 7.18 2.60
N ASN A 103 9.03 8.05 3.16
CA ASN A 103 9.03 9.47 2.80
C ASN A 103 9.36 9.71 1.33
N GLY A 104 10.30 8.93 0.77
CA GLY A 104 10.65 8.97 -0.64
C GLY A 104 9.48 8.56 -1.55
N LEU A 105 8.74 7.52 -1.18
CA LEU A 105 7.54 7.07 -1.89
C LEU A 105 6.43 8.11 -1.82
N VAL A 106 6.13 8.65 -0.64
CA VAL A 106 5.14 9.74 -0.48
C VAL A 106 5.52 10.97 -1.31
N LYS A 107 6.80 11.37 -1.28
CA LYS A 107 7.31 12.49 -2.10
C LYS A 107 7.18 12.21 -3.61
N ALA A 108 7.27 10.95 -4.02
CA ALA A 108 7.06 10.51 -5.40
C ALA A 108 5.56 10.33 -5.75
N GLY A 109 4.64 10.61 -4.83
CA GLY A 109 3.20 10.55 -5.06
C GLY A 109 2.56 9.18 -4.82
N TYR A 110 3.30 8.21 -4.27
CA TYR A 110 2.75 6.89 -3.97
C TYR A 110 1.90 6.90 -2.68
N PRO A 111 0.80 6.12 -2.65
CA PRO A 111 -0.15 6.11 -1.56
C PRO A 111 0.33 5.20 -0.43
N VAL A 112 1.39 5.59 0.29
CA VAL A 112 1.85 4.84 1.47
C VAL A 112 0.76 4.90 2.53
N TYR A 113 0.07 3.77 2.74
CA TYR A 113 -1.03 3.63 3.68
C TYR A 113 -0.51 3.38 5.10
N ASN A 114 0.50 2.53 5.23
CA ASN A 114 1.09 2.19 6.51
C ASN A 114 2.57 1.83 6.38
N ARG A 115 3.34 2.13 7.43
CA ARG A 115 4.73 1.71 7.58
C ARG A 115 4.78 0.64 8.67
N ASN A 116 4.71 -0.61 8.26
CA ASN A 116 4.78 -1.76 9.15
C ASN A 116 6.25 -2.05 9.53
N ALA A 117 6.80 -1.18 10.38
CA ALA A 117 8.20 -1.20 10.76
C ALA A 117 8.60 -2.48 11.51
N GLY A 118 7.67 -3.13 12.23
CA GLY A 118 7.93 -4.40 12.92
C GLY A 118 8.26 -5.55 11.97
N ASN A 119 7.70 -5.50 10.75
CA ASN A 119 7.94 -6.49 9.70
C ASN A 119 8.86 -5.96 8.59
N ASP A 120 9.44 -4.77 8.75
CA ASP A 120 10.26 -4.10 7.74
C ASP A 120 9.57 -3.90 6.37
N GLN A 121 8.29 -3.53 6.42
CA GLN A 121 7.39 -3.45 5.28
C GLN A 121 6.76 -2.05 5.09
N LEU A 122 6.49 -1.71 3.83
CA LEU A 122 5.66 -0.57 3.42
C LEU A 122 4.39 -1.10 2.76
N GLU A 123 3.25 -0.61 3.19
CA GLU A 123 1.94 -0.99 2.69
C GLU A 123 1.40 0.18 1.88
N LEU A 124 1.19 -0.03 0.57
CA LEU A 124 0.66 0.98 -0.34
C LEU A 124 -0.82 0.66 -0.59
N SER A 125 -1.73 1.61 -0.38
CA SER A 125 -3.14 1.36 -0.63
C SER A 125 -3.42 1.22 -2.13
N VAL A 126 -4.28 0.25 -2.45
CA VAL A 126 -4.71 -0.06 -3.80
C VAL A 126 -6.23 -0.25 -3.86
N CYS A 127 -6.83 0.02 -5.01
CA CYS A 127 -8.23 -0.32 -5.29
C CYS A 127 -8.38 -0.93 -6.68
N ALA A 128 -9.48 -1.64 -6.90
CA ALA A 128 -9.92 -2.09 -8.21
C ALA A 128 -11.43 -1.90 -8.35
N GLY A 129 -11.85 -1.57 -9.57
CA GLY A 129 -13.27 -1.50 -9.94
C GLY A 129 -13.84 -2.89 -10.26
N SER A 130 -15.05 -2.90 -10.81
CA SER A 130 -15.67 -4.12 -11.34
C SER A 130 -14.91 -4.69 -12.55
N ASP A 131 -14.04 -3.90 -13.17
CA ASP A 131 -13.09 -4.32 -14.20
C ASP A 131 -11.97 -5.23 -13.67
N GLY A 132 -11.79 -5.31 -12.34
CA GLY A 132 -10.73 -6.08 -11.69
C GLY A 132 -9.33 -5.50 -11.90
N VAL A 133 -9.20 -4.26 -12.40
CA VAL A 133 -7.91 -3.63 -12.66
C VAL A 133 -7.42 -2.86 -11.43
N TRP A 134 -6.35 -3.36 -10.80
CA TRP A 134 -5.77 -2.75 -9.61
C TRP A 134 -5.00 -1.47 -9.92
N ARG A 135 -5.14 -0.49 -9.01
CA ARG A 135 -4.55 0.83 -9.10
C ARG A 135 -3.98 1.25 -7.76
N LEU A 136 -2.80 1.85 -7.76
CA LEU A 136 -2.29 2.58 -6.60
C LEU A 136 -3.10 3.86 -6.42
N ALA A 137 -3.79 3.97 -5.29
CA ALA A 137 -4.59 5.15 -4.96
C ALA A 137 -4.62 5.37 -3.45
N SER A 138 -4.69 6.62 -3.00
CA SER A 138 -5.05 6.91 -1.61
C SER A 138 -6.52 6.54 -1.38
N THR A 139 -6.89 6.13 -0.16
CA THR A 139 -8.27 5.75 0.17
C THR A 139 -9.28 6.83 -0.20
N SER A 140 -8.93 8.11 -0.02
CA SER A 140 -9.73 9.28 -0.42
C SER A 140 -10.05 9.39 -1.92
N LYS A 141 -9.39 8.61 -2.78
CA LYS A 141 -9.59 8.61 -4.24
C LYS A 141 -10.32 7.36 -4.75
N PHE A 142 -10.57 6.38 -3.89
CA PHE A 142 -11.14 5.09 -4.28
C PHE A 142 -12.45 5.25 -5.04
N ASP A 143 -13.39 6.05 -4.52
CA ASP A 143 -14.67 6.33 -5.18
C ASP A 143 -14.50 6.84 -6.61
N SER A 144 -13.58 7.79 -6.83
CA SER A 144 -13.39 8.40 -8.15
C SER A 144 -12.62 7.54 -9.16
N LEU A 145 -11.82 6.58 -8.68
CA LEU A 145 -10.93 5.77 -9.54
C LEU A 145 -11.41 4.33 -9.74
N CYS A 146 -12.15 3.82 -8.76
CA CYS A 146 -12.54 2.41 -8.66
C CYS A 146 -14.01 2.24 -8.27
N GLY A 147 -14.74 3.33 -7.97
CA GLY A 147 -16.16 3.28 -7.62
C GLY A 147 -17.06 2.86 -8.79
N PHE A 148 -18.23 2.35 -8.46
CA PHE A 148 -19.30 1.99 -9.40
C PHE A 148 -20.28 3.15 -9.66
#